data_AF-A0A935RA38-F1
#
_entry.id   AF-A0A935RA38-F1
#
_cell.length_a   1.000
_cell.length_b   1.000
_cell.length_c   1.000
_cell.angle_alpha   90.00
_cell.angle_beta   90.00
_cell.angle_gamma   90.00
#
_symmetry.space_group_name_H-M   'P 1'
#
loop_
_entity.id
_entity.type
_entity.pdbx_description
1 polymer ?
#
loop_
_entity_poly.entity_id
_entity_poly.type
_entity_poly.pdbx_seq_one_letter_code
_entity_poly.pdbx_strand_id
1 'polypeptide(L)' 'MIADNVPYHIRRDALLADPSVRDWVKTTIPQLETRDPCDAIQDLDLLCSLFNRRLQDLFDSHTGSQVFERR' A
#
# COMPACT_ATOMS: atom_id res chain seq x y z
N MET A 1 10.87 17.45 1.40
CA MET A 1 10.51 17.82 -0.01
C MET A 1 11.50 17.11 -0.93
N ILE A 2 11.07 16.06 -1.61
CA ILE A 2 11.92 15.39 -2.61
C ILE A 2 11.74 16.17 -3.91
N ALA A 3 12.82 16.78 -4.42
CA ALA A 3 12.79 17.64 -5.60
C ALA A 3 12.17 16.93 -6.82
N ASP A 4 11.17 17.54 -7.46
CA ASP A 4 10.39 16.97 -8.58
C ASP A 4 11.21 16.68 -9.86
N ASN A 5 12.49 17.05 -9.89
CA ASN A 5 13.39 16.84 -11.03
C ASN A 5 14.27 15.58 -10.93
N VAL A 6 14.08 14.71 -9.92
CA VAL A 6 14.85 13.46 -9.84
C VAL A 6 14.21 12.41 -10.77
N PRO A 7 14.95 11.87 -11.76
CA PRO A 7 14.45 10.82 -12.65
C PRO A 7 13.87 9.64 -11.88
N TYR A 8 12.79 9.07 -12.41
CA TYR A 8 12.06 7.97 -11.77
C TYR A 8 12.96 6.79 -11.35
N HIS A 9 13.84 6.33 -12.24
CA HIS A 9 14.74 5.21 -11.96
C HIS A 9 15.66 5.48 -10.74
N ILE A 10 16.12 6.72 -10.54
CA ILE A 10 16.94 7.08 -9.38
C ILE A 10 16.12 6.99 -8.09
N ARG A 11 14.88 7.49 -8.10
CA ARG A 11 13.98 7.39 -6.93
C ARG A 11 13.63 5.94 -6.61
N ARG A 12 13.34 5.13 -7.64
CA ARG A 12 13.08 3.70 -7.51
C ARG A 12 14.28 2.97 -6.91
N ASP A 13 15.47 3.16 -7.47
CA ASP A 13 16.68 2.45 -7.02
C ASP A 13 17.01 2.80 -5.57
N ALA A 14 16.86 4.06 -5.18
CA ALA A 14 17.00 4.49 -3.78
C ALA A 14 15.98 3.80 -2.86
N LEU A 15 14.73 3.66 -3.28
CA LEU A 15 13.68 2.98 -2.52
C LEU A 15 13.92 1.47 -2.40
N LEU A 16 14.40 0.81 -3.46
CA LEU A 16 14.74 -0.61 -3.43
C LEU A 16 15.98 -0.89 -2.55
N ALA A 17 16.93 0.04 -2.51
CA ALA A 17 18.12 -0.05 -1.65
C ALA A 17 17.84 0.25 -0.16
N ASP A 18 16.71 0.89 0.17
CA ASP A 18 16.38 1.27 1.54
C ASP A 18 16.05 0.03 2.41
N PRO A 19 16.80 -0.25 3.49
CA PRO A 19 16.56 -1.40 4.36
C PRO A 19 15.26 -1.30 5.19
N SER A 20 14.68 -0.11 5.35
CA SER A 20 13.41 0.10 6.05
C SER A 20 12.19 -0.32 5.23
N VAL A 21 12.35 -0.41 3.91
CA VAL A 21 11.30 -0.84 2.98
C VAL A 21 11.14 -2.35 3.08
N ARG A 22 9.90 -2.81 3.25
CA ARG A 22 9.57 -4.24 3.37
C ARG A 22 9.91 -4.99 2.08
N ASP A 23 10.43 -6.21 2.21
CA ASP A 23 10.88 -7.03 1.07
C ASP A 23 9.78 -7.29 0.03
N TRP A 24 8.53 -7.43 0.47
CA TRP A 24 7.41 -7.61 -0.45
C TRP A 24 7.21 -6.38 -1.35
N VAL A 25 7.38 -5.16 -0.81
CA VAL A 25 7.27 -3.91 -1.59
C VAL A 25 8.36 -3.85 -2.65
N LYS A 26 9.60 -4.23 -2.27
CA LYS A 26 10.73 -4.30 -3.19
C LYS A 26 10.52 -5.29 -4.32
N THR A 27 9.73 -6.34 -4.08
CA THR A 27 9.36 -7.33 -5.09
C THR A 27 8.20 -6.86 -5.97
N THR A 28 7.22 -6.16 -5.40
CA THR A 28 6.04 -5.68 -6.11
C THR A 28 6.34 -4.56 -7.10
N ILE A 29 7.26 -3.65 -6.76
CA ILE A 29 7.59 -2.50 -7.63
C ILE A 29 8.08 -2.92 -9.02
N PRO A 30 9.10 -3.80 -9.15
CA PRO A 30 9.52 -4.31 -10.46
C PRO A 30 8.41 -5.04 -11.22
N GLN A 31 7.52 -5.75 -10.52
CA GLN A 31 6.40 -6.43 -11.16
C GLN A 31 5.39 -5.44 -11.75
N LEU A 32 5.10 -4.34 -11.06
CA LEU A 32 4.24 -3.27 -11.57
C LEU A 32 4.88 -2.55 -12.77
N GLU A 33 6.20 -2.37 -12.77
CA GLU A 33 6.93 -1.77 -13.91
C GLU A 33 6.82 -2.61 -15.20
N THR A 34 6.59 -3.92 -15.09
CA THR A 34 6.40 -4.80 -16.26
C THR A 34 4.99 -4.75 -16.86
N ARG A 35 4.03 -4.12 -16.18
CA ARG A 35 2.65 -3.98 -16.63
C ARG A 35 2.45 -2.68 -17.41
N ASP A 36 1.36 -2.60 -18.16
CA ASP A 36 0.92 -1.33 -18.72
C ASP A 36 0.65 -0.33 -17.57
N PRO A 37 1.08 0.94 -17.68
CA PRO A 37 0.93 1.92 -16.60
C PRO A 37 -0.52 2.13 -16.16
N CYS A 38 -1.50 2.03 -17.08
CA CYS A 38 -2.91 2.17 -16.74
C CYS A 38 -3.39 0.97 -15.91
N ASP A 39 -3.00 -0.25 -16.29
CA ASP A 39 -3.33 -1.47 -15.56
C ASP A 39 -2.69 -1.45 -14.16
N ALA A 40 -1.42 -1.04 -14.07
CA ALA A 40 -0.70 -0.95 -12.81
C ALA A 40 -1.35 0.03 -11.81
N ILE A 41 -1.93 1.14 -12.28
CA ILE A 41 -2.69 2.07 -11.45
C ILE A 41 -3.99 1.43 -10.97
N GLN A 42 -4.72 0.75 -11.85
CA GLN A 42 -5.97 0.07 -11.47
C GLN A 42 -5.73 -1.04 -10.43
N ASP A 43 -4.65 -1.82 -10.60
CA ASP A 43 -4.24 -2.84 -9.65
C ASP A 43 -3.92 -2.25 -8.27
N LEU A 44 -3.25 -1.08 -8.25
CA LEU A 44 -2.92 -0.37 -7.02
C LEU A 44 -4.17 0.17 -6.31
N ASP A 45 -5.13 0.73 -7.06
CA ASP A 45 -6.41 1.20 -6.52
C ASP A 45 -7.22 0.05 -5.90
N LEU A 46 -7.21 -1.12 -6.54
CA LEU A 46 -7.86 -2.32 -6.01
C LEU A 46 -7.20 -2.77 -4.70
N LEU A 47 -5.87 -2.81 -4.64
CA LEU A 47 -5.11 -3.15 -3.44
C LEU A 47 -5.41 -2.18 -2.28
N CYS A 48 -5.37 -0.86 -2.55
CA CYS A 48 -5.73 0.17 -1.58
C CYS A 48 -7.15 -0.05 -1.04
N SER A 49 -8.11 -0.33 -1.93
CA SER A 49 -9.50 -0.61 -1.56
C SER A 49 -9.63 -1.83 -0.65
N LEU A 50 -8.91 -2.92 -0.95
CA LEU A 50 -8.90 -4.13 -0.12
C LEU A 50 -8.29 -3.88 1.27
N PHE A 51 -7.19 -3.14 1.36
CA PHE A 51 -6.57 -2.81 2.64
C PHE A 51 -7.42 -1.86 3.47
N ASN A 52 -8.04 -0.86 2.86
CA ASN A 52 -8.99 0.02 3.53
C ASN A 52 -10.16 -0.78 4.09
N ARG A 53 -10.70 -1.74 3.33
CA ARG A 53 -11.77 -2.60 3.83
C ARG A 53 -11.31 -3.45 5.02
N ARG A 54 -10.13 -4.05 4.96
CA ARG A 54 -9.55 -4.82 6.07
C ARG A 54 -9.35 -3.97 7.33
N LEU A 55 -8.89 -2.72 7.18
CA LEU A 55 -8.74 -1.79 8.29
C LEU A 55 -10.11 -1.44 8.89
N GLN A 56 -11.10 -1.18 8.05
CA GLN A 56 -12.47 -0.93 8.50
C GLN A 56 -13.03 -2.12 9.29
N ASP A 57 -12.90 -3.34 8.78
CA ASP A 57 -13.36 -4.54 9.48
C ASP A 57 -12.67 -4.70 10.86
N LEU A 58 -11.38 -4.34 10.96
CA LEU A 58 -10.67 -4.29 12.25
C LEU A 58 -11.24 -3.23 13.19
N PHE A 59 -11.47 -2.00 12.73
CA PHE A 59 -12.01 -0.95 13.61
C PHE A 59 -13.46 -1.21 14.02
N ASP A 60 -14.27 -1.74 13.10
CA ASP A 60 -15.66 -2.15 13.37
C ASP A 60 -15.69 -3.32 14.37
N SER A 61 -14.77 -4.27 14.28
CA SER A 61 -14.66 -5.36 15.26
C SER A 61 -14.22 -4.89 16.64
N HIS A 62 -13.39 -3.83 16.72
CA HIS A 62 -12.94 -3.26 18.00
C HIS A 62 -13.99 -2.35 18.65
N THR A 63 -14.84 -1.70 17.85
CA THR A 63 -15.94 -0.84 18.34
C THR A 63 -17.21 -1.62 18.66
N GLY A 64 -17.39 -2.82 18.09
CA GLY A 64 -18.55 -3.69 18.31
C GLY A 64 -18.59 -4.49 19.62
N SER A 65 -17.57 -4.38 20.50
CA SER A 65 -17.45 -5.23 21.70
C SER A 65 -17.74 -4.54 23.04
N GLN A 66 -18.49 -3.42 23.06
CA GLN A 66 -18.95 -2.74 24.29
C GLN A 66 -20.45 -2.45 24.36
N VAL A 67 -21.28 -3.20 23.65
CA VAL A 67 -22.74 -3.13 23.83
C VAL A 67 -23.24 -4.51 24.21
N PHE A 68 -24.01 -4.58 25.31
CA PHE A 68 -24.53 -5.76 26.03
C PHE A 68 -23.51 -6.35 27.02
N GLU A 69 -23.69 -6.26 28.36
CA GLU A 69 -24.90 -6.53 29.14
C GLU A 69 -25.05 -5.58 30.34
N ARG A 70 -26.16 -4.84 30.38
CA ARG A 70 -26.84 -4.46 31.63
C ARG A 70 -28.32 -4.65 31.41
N ARG A 71 -28.82 -5.82 31.79
CA ARG A 71 -30.24 -6.05 32.12
C ARG A 71 -30.28 -6.64 33.52
#